data_AF-A0A3D4FHH7-F1
#
_entry.id   AF-A0A3D4FHH7-F1
#
_cell.length_a   1.000
_cell.length_b   1.000
_cell.length_c   1.000
_cell.angle_alpha   90.00
_cell.angle_beta   90.00
_cell.angle_gamma   90.00
#
_symmetry.space_group_name_H-M   'P 1'
#
loop_
_entity.id
_entity.type
_entity.pdbx_description
1 polymer ?
#
loop_
_entity_poly.entity_id
_entity_poly.type
_entity_poly.pdbx_seq_one_letter_code
_entity_poly.pdbx_strand_id
1 'polypeptide(L)'
;MVLGTLVGCTTKDTSINEDDEIVLAAARDLSPGAKDAYYATSILFVWEPLIGLGDKGNPCAELAEKWTNSEDFKEWTFKIKEGVKFHDGVQLDADAVIKNFDRYMNMKTKGSPFYSFDLEKTY
;
A
#
# COMPACT_ATOMS: atom_id res chain seq x y z
N MET A 1 25.29 9.89 -15.90
CA MET A 1 26.34 8.90 -16.24
C MET A 1 25.77 7.54 -15.87
N VAL A 2 25.71 6.65 -16.86
CA VAL A 2 24.94 5.39 -16.95
C VAL A 2 24.84 4.62 -15.62
N LEU A 3 23.61 4.34 -15.17
CA LEU A 3 23.32 3.42 -14.07
C LEU A 3 22.64 2.18 -14.66
N GLY A 4 23.36 1.06 -14.67
CA GLY A 4 22.93 -0.19 -15.31
C GLY A 4 21.82 -0.90 -14.53
N THR A 5 20.82 -1.38 -15.26
CA THR A 5 19.75 -2.24 -14.75
C THR A 5 20.23 -3.69 -14.64
N LEU A 6 20.13 -4.25 -13.43
CA LEU A 6 20.20 -5.69 -13.20
C LEU A 6 18.98 -6.36 -13.81
N VAL A 7 19.19 -7.16 -14.86
CA VAL A 7 18.16 -7.93 -15.55
C VAL A 7 17.82 -9.17 -14.70
N GLY A 8 16.67 -9.15 -14.03
CA GLY A 8 16.01 -10.35 -13.54
C GLY A 8 15.32 -11.05 -14.70
N CYS A 9 15.66 -12.32 -14.96
CA CYS A 9 15.11 -13.10 -16.06
C CYS A 9 13.61 -13.38 -15.87
N THR A 10 12.77 -12.66 -16.61
CA THR A 10 11.52 -13.21 -17.14
C THR A 10 11.48 -12.84 -18.62
N THR A 11 11.55 -13.82 -19.52
CA THR A 11 11.51 -13.61 -20.97
C THR A 11 10.09 -13.36 -21.44
N LYS A 12 9.57 -12.18 -21.15
CA LYS A 12 8.52 -11.53 -21.93
C LYS A 12 9.04 -10.16 -22.27
N ASP A 13 9.42 -9.96 -23.53
CA ASP A 13 9.59 -8.63 -24.09
C ASP A 13 8.21 -7.97 -24.08
N THR A 14 7.91 -7.23 -23.01
CA THR A 14 6.77 -6.33 -22.98
C THR A 14 7.16 -5.14 -23.84
N SER A 15 6.62 -5.04 -25.06
CA SER A 15 6.75 -3.83 -25.86
C SER A 15 6.12 -2.67 -25.09
N ILE A 16 6.94 -1.70 -24.68
CA ILE A 16 6.45 -0.49 -24.00
C ILE A 16 5.82 0.41 -25.07
N ASN A 17 4.53 0.75 -24.88
CA ASN A 17 3.87 1.75 -25.70
C ASN A 17 4.08 3.11 -25.04
N GLU A 18 4.84 4.01 -25.67
CA GLU A 18 5.13 5.35 -25.14
C GLU A 18 3.85 6.18 -24.92
N ASP A 19 2.78 5.92 -25.69
CA ASP A 19 1.49 6.61 -25.53
C ASP A 19 0.71 6.16 -24.28
N ASP A 20 1.04 4.98 -23.72
CA ASP A 20 0.42 4.43 -22.49
C ASP A 20 1.35 4.56 -21.26
N GLU A 21 2.52 5.20 -21.41
CA GLU A 21 3.50 5.38 -20.34
C GLU A 21 3.33 6.74 -19.64
N ILE A 22 3.39 6.73 -18.31
CA ILE A 22 3.48 7.95 -17.50
C ILE A 22 4.83 7.97 -16.80
N VAL A 23 5.66 8.96 -17.13
CA VAL A 23 6.95 9.19 -16.46
C VAL A 23 6.77 10.12 -15.28
N LEU A 24 6.96 9.58 -14.07
CA LEU A 24 6.86 10.34 -12.83
C LEU A 24 8.25 10.78 -12.35
N ALA A 25 8.50 12.09 -12.38
CA ALA A 25 9.66 12.68 -11.70
C ALA A 25 9.26 13.07 -10.27
N ALA A 26 9.95 12.51 -9.27
CA ALA A 26 9.71 12.82 -7.87
C ALA A 26 11.01 13.12 -7.13
N ALA A 27 10.95 14.02 -6.14
CA ALA A 27 12.08 14.34 -5.28
C ALA A 27 12.45 13.21 -4.29
N ARG A 28 11.71 12.10 -4.31
CA ARG A 28 11.86 10.96 -3.41
C ARG A 28 11.64 9.66 -4.16
N ASP A 29 12.14 8.58 -3.58
CA ASP A 29 11.84 7.22 -4.04
C ASP A 29 10.34 6.93 -3.83
N LEU A 30 9.64 6.63 -4.93
CA LEU A 30 8.22 6.27 -4.91
C LEU A 30 8.02 4.78 -4.58
N SER A 31 9.05 3.95 -4.68
CA SER A 31 9.00 2.50 -4.45
C SER A 31 10.22 2.03 -3.63
N PRO A 32 10.35 2.46 -2.36
CA PRO A 32 11.49 2.12 -1.52
C PRO A 32 11.63 0.61 -1.22
N GLY A 33 10.62 -0.19 -1.54
CA GLY A 33 10.64 -1.64 -1.55
C GLY A 33 10.31 -2.29 -0.20
N ALA A 34 10.42 -3.62 -0.14
CA ALA A 34 9.95 -4.46 0.97
C ALA A 34 10.48 -4.10 2.37
N LYS A 35 11.63 -3.42 2.44
CA LYS A 35 12.25 -3.01 3.70
C LYS A 35 11.71 -1.69 4.25
N ASP A 36 10.78 -1.05 3.54
CA ASP A 36 10.13 0.19 3.94
C ASP A 36 8.64 -0.01 4.24
N ALA A 37 8.12 0.73 5.23
CA ALA A 37 6.76 0.53 5.75
C ALA A 37 5.74 0.82 4.66
N TYR A 38 6.03 1.79 3.80
CA TYR A 38 5.15 2.13 2.70
C TYR A 38 5.28 1.19 1.52
N TYR A 39 6.33 0.37 1.41
CA TYR A 39 6.72 -0.45 0.24
C TYR A 39 6.79 0.36 -1.08
N ALA A 40 5.66 0.93 -1.50
CA ALA A 40 5.45 1.86 -2.59
C ALA A 40 4.43 2.94 -2.18
N THR A 41 4.57 4.15 -2.67
CA THR A 41 3.55 5.21 -2.47
C THR A 41 2.23 4.86 -3.17
N SER A 42 1.11 5.32 -2.63
CA SER A 42 -0.20 5.18 -3.27
C SER A 42 -0.29 5.89 -4.63
N ILE A 43 0.56 6.90 -4.90
CA ILE A 43 0.65 7.55 -6.23
C ILE A 43 1.00 6.56 -7.36
N LEU A 44 1.62 5.42 -7.04
CA LEU A 44 1.93 4.40 -8.04
C LEU A 44 0.74 3.51 -8.39
N PHE A 45 -0.40 3.61 -7.68
CA PHE A 45 -1.61 2.83 -7.93
C PHE A 45 -1.40 1.29 -7.99
N VAL A 46 -0.39 0.79 -7.27
CA VAL A 46 -0.06 -0.66 -7.24
C VAL A 46 -0.71 -1.42 -6.07
N TRP A 47 -1.31 -0.70 -5.12
CA TRP A 47 -2.02 -1.24 -3.96
C TRP A 47 -3.16 -0.31 -3.54
N GLU A 48 -4.12 -0.85 -2.80
CA GLU A 48 -5.30 -0.13 -2.30
C GLU A 48 -5.41 -0.28 -0.77
N PRO A 49 -5.90 0.74 -0.04
CA PRO A 49 -6.12 0.65 1.41
C PRO A 49 -7.41 -0.11 1.75
N LEU A 50 -7.65 -0.40 3.03
CA LEU A 50 -8.95 -0.90 3.50
C LEU A 50 -10.06 0.16 3.34
N ILE A 51 -9.75 1.40 3.72
CA ILE A 51 -10.63 2.56 3.64
C ILE A 51 -9.91 3.63 2.83
N GLY A 52 -10.61 4.17 1.84
CA GLY A 52 -10.15 5.29 1.02
C GLY A 52 -10.75 6.62 1.45
N LEU A 53 -10.53 7.64 0.63
CA LEU A 53 -11.08 8.98 0.80
C LEU A 53 -12.01 9.29 -0.37
N GLY A 54 -13.30 9.51 -0.08
CA GLY A 54 -14.26 9.94 -1.10
C GLY A 54 -14.09 11.41 -1.50
N ASP A 55 -14.80 11.83 -2.53
CA ASP A 55 -14.70 13.18 -3.13
C ASP A 55 -14.87 14.34 -2.13
N LYS A 56 -15.59 14.10 -1.03
CA LYS A 56 -15.85 15.10 0.02
C LYS A 56 -14.94 14.95 1.24
N GLY A 57 -13.89 14.13 1.16
CA GLY A 57 -13.00 13.87 2.28
C GLY A 57 -13.58 12.91 3.33
N ASN A 58 -14.73 12.31 3.09
CA ASN A 58 -15.30 11.31 3.98
C ASN A 58 -14.66 9.92 3.73
N PRO A 59 -14.56 9.06 4.75
CA PRO A 59 -14.17 7.67 4.57
C PRO A 59 -15.03 6.98 3.51
N CYS A 60 -14.40 6.22 2.61
CA CYS A 60 -15.08 5.39 1.61
C CYS A 60 -14.54 3.95 1.60
N ALA A 61 -15.36 3.03 1.11
CA ALA A 61 -15.01 1.61 1.04
C ALA A 61 -14.03 1.33 -0.11
N GLU A 62 -12.87 0.76 0.22
CA GLU A 62 -11.88 0.25 -0.74
C GLU A 62 -11.79 -1.27 -0.59
N LEU A 63 -10.72 -1.83 -0.01
CA LEU A 63 -10.64 -3.28 0.20
C LEU A 63 -11.58 -3.80 1.30
N ALA A 64 -12.05 -2.94 2.21
CA ALA A 64 -13.11 -3.27 3.15
C ALA A 64 -14.48 -2.83 2.59
N GLU A 65 -15.43 -3.76 2.47
CA GLU A 65 -16.78 -3.43 2.01
C GLU A 65 -17.61 -2.74 3.10
N LYS A 66 -17.37 -3.06 4.36
CA LYS A 66 -18.06 -2.53 5.54
C LYS A 66 -17.14 -2.57 6.75
N TRP A 67 -17.37 -1.68 7.70
CA TRP A 67 -16.72 -1.72 8.99
C TRP A 67 -17.66 -1.19 10.08
N THR A 68 -17.44 -1.65 11.31
CA THR A 68 -18.17 -1.24 12.51
C THR A 68 -17.19 -1.04 13.65
N ASN A 69 -17.56 -0.19 14.62
CA ASN A 69 -16.78 0.04 15.82
C ASN A 69 -17.57 -0.30 17.08
N SER A 70 -16.86 -0.64 18.17
CA SER A 70 -17.42 -0.73 19.51
C SER A 70 -17.91 0.63 20.01
N GLU A 71 -18.76 0.63 21.06
CA GLU A 71 -19.28 1.86 21.67
C GLU A 71 -18.18 2.80 22.18
N ASP A 72 -17.05 2.24 22.62
CA ASP A 72 -15.89 2.99 23.11
C ASP A 72 -14.84 3.30 22.03
N PHE A 73 -15.11 2.93 20.77
CA PHE A 73 -14.25 3.15 19.60
C PHE A 73 -12.87 2.49 19.66
N LYS A 74 -12.68 1.50 20.55
CA LYS A 74 -11.41 0.78 20.71
C LYS A 74 -11.30 -0.49 19.87
N GLU A 75 -12.43 -1.05 19.47
CA GLU A 75 -12.47 -2.24 18.62
C GLU A 75 -13.13 -1.89 17.29
N TRP A 76 -12.47 -2.27 16.20
CA TRP A 76 -12.95 -2.06 14.84
C TRP A 76 -13.00 -3.40 14.11
N THR A 77 -14.15 -3.72 13.54
CA THR A 77 -14.35 -4.93 12.73
C THR A 77 -14.51 -4.53 11.28
N PHE A 78 -13.68 -5.10 10.41
CA PHE A 78 -13.71 -4.87 8.96
C PHE A 78 -14.16 -6.12 8.24
N LYS A 79 -15.12 -5.98 7.32
CA LYS A 79 -15.48 -7.03 6.37
C LYS A 79 -14.75 -6.77 5.05
N ILE A 80 -13.85 -7.69 4.68
CA ILE A 80 -13.03 -7.61 3.47
C ILE A 80 -13.88 -7.96 2.24
N LYS A 81 -13.63 -7.30 1.11
CA LYS A 81 -14.27 -7.61 -0.17
C LYS A 81 -13.89 -9.03 -0.63
N GLU A 82 -14.89 -9.79 -1.03
CA GLU A 82 -14.70 -11.13 -1.59
C GLU A 82 -14.18 -11.08 -3.03
N GLY A 83 -13.41 -12.10 -3.42
CA GLY A 83 -12.92 -12.28 -4.79
C GLY A 83 -11.76 -11.37 -5.19
N VAL A 84 -11.26 -10.52 -4.29
CA VAL A 84 -10.04 -9.72 -4.52
C VAL A 84 -8.82 -10.63 -4.52
N LYS A 85 -7.91 -10.40 -5.47
CA LYS A 85 -6.64 -11.13 -5.60
C LYS A 85 -5.47 -10.16 -5.68
N PHE A 86 -4.35 -10.58 -5.12
CA PHE A 86 -3.07 -9.94 -5.37
C PHE A 86 -2.61 -10.18 -6.82
N HIS A 87 -1.60 -9.43 -7.25
CA HIS A 87 -1.03 -9.51 -8.61
C HIS A 87 -0.45 -10.89 -8.96
N ASP A 88 -0.12 -11.71 -7.95
CA ASP A 88 0.34 -13.09 -8.11
C ASP A 88 -0.80 -14.13 -8.17
N GLY A 89 -2.06 -13.68 -8.07
CA GLY A 89 -3.25 -14.51 -8.09
C GLY A 89 -3.69 -15.08 -6.75
N VAL A 90 -2.95 -14.85 -5.66
CA VAL A 90 -3.34 -15.24 -4.30
C VAL A 90 -4.55 -14.41 -3.86
N GLN A 91 -5.53 -15.03 -3.21
CA GLN A 91 -6.71 -14.34 -2.72
C GLN A 91 -6.36 -13.46 -1.51
N LEU A 92 -6.94 -12.25 -1.45
CA LEU A 92 -6.89 -11.40 -0.27
C LEU A 92 -7.82 -11.98 0.81
N ASP A 93 -7.28 -12.23 1.99
CA ASP A 93 -8.01 -12.67 3.17
C ASP A 93 -7.64 -11.85 4.42
N ALA A 94 -8.32 -12.13 5.53
CA ALA A 94 -8.06 -11.45 6.80
C ALA A 94 -6.63 -11.71 7.34
N ASP A 95 -6.07 -12.88 7.09
CA ASP A 95 -4.71 -13.23 7.54
C ASP A 95 -3.65 -12.38 6.82
N ALA A 96 -3.81 -12.12 5.52
CA ALA A 96 -2.95 -11.22 4.76
C ALA A 96 -3.03 -9.78 5.29
N VAL A 97 -4.24 -9.33 5.63
CA VAL A 97 -4.45 -8.00 6.25
C VAL A 97 -3.74 -7.93 7.61
N ILE A 98 -3.95 -8.92 8.48
CA ILE A 98 -3.29 -9.00 9.80
C ILE A 98 -1.77 -8.99 9.65
N LYS A 99 -1.21 -9.81 8.74
CA LYS A 99 0.23 -9.82 8.46
C LYS A 99 0.76 -8.46 8.02
N ASN A 100 -0.02 -7.67 7.28
CA ASN A 100 0.37 -6.32 6.91
C ASN A 100 0.38 -5.38 8.13
N PHE A 101 -0.64 -5.44 8.99
CA PHE A 101 -0.63 -4.69 10.25
C PHE A 101 0.54 -5.08 11.14
N ASP A 102 0.81 -6.38 11.32
CA ASP A 102 1.94 -6.88 12.10
C ASP A 102 3.27 -6.38 11.54
N ARG A 103 3.43 -6.41 10.21
CA ARG A 103 4.60 -5.82 9.55
C ARG A 103 4.72 -4.35 9.91
N TYR A 104 3.65 -3.57 9.78
CA TYR A 104 3.64 -2.15 10.14
C TYR A 104 4.02 -1.90 11.61
N MET A 105 3.46 -2.65 12.54
CA MET A 105 3.73 -2.52 13.99
C MET A 105 5.17 -2.86 14.36
N ASN A 106 5.78 -3.83 13.67
CA ASN A 106 7.13 -4.31 13.96
C ASN A 106 8.23 -3.55 13.21
N MET A 107 7.88 -2.61 12.33
CA MET A 107 8.86 -1.81 11.62
C MET A 107 9.38 -0.69 12.52
N LYS A 108 10.71 -0.59 12.62
CA LYS A 108 11.34 0.51 13.36
C LYS A 108 10.92 1.84 12.75
N THR A 109 10.53 2.76 13.63
CA THR A 109 10.16 4.13 13.28
C THR A 109 11.30 4.76 12.46
N LYS A 110 11.04 5.04 11.18
CA LYS A 110 11.95 5.85 10.37
C LYS A 110 11.52 7.30 10.53
N GLY A 111 12.42 8.13 11.02
CA GLY A 111 12.21 9.57 11.02
C GLY A 111 12.04 10.06 9.57
N SER A 112 10.86 10.55 9.24
CA SER A 112 10.61 11.28 8.00
C SER A 112 10.25 12.73 8.34
N PRO A 113 10.78 13.72 7.62
CA PRO A 113 10.39 15.11 7.80
C PRO A 113 8.92 15.38 7.41
N PHE A 114 8.27 14.43 6.74
CA PHE A 114 6.87 14.53 6.30
C PHE A 114 5.92 13.61 7.06
N TYR A 115 6.46 12.54 7.66
CA TYR A 115 5.67 11.55 8.35
C TYR A 115 6.34 11.16 9.67
N SER A 116 5.70 11.48 10.79
CA SER A 116 6.07 10.88 12.07
C SER A 116 5.36 9.54 12.19
N PHE A 117 6.06 8.45 11.88
CA PHE A 117 5.57 7.10 12.13
C PHE A 117 6.07 6.64 13.48
N ASP A 118 5.49 7.22 14.52
CA ASP A 118 5.63 6.79 15.89
C ASP A 118 4.22 6.45 16.38
N LEU A 119 3.91 5.16 16.36
CA LEU A 119 2.59 4.64 16.69
C LEU A 119 2.22 4.95 18.15
N GLU A 120 3.18 4.84 19.07
CA GLU A 120 2.98 5.16 20.50
C GLU A 120 2.80 6.66 20.76
N LYS A 121 3.26 7.51 19.84
CA LYS A 121 3.15 8.97 19.96
C LYS A 121 1.95 9.54 19.22
N THR A 122 1.45 8.82 18.22
CA THR A 122 0.36 9.25 17.35
C THR A 122 -0.99 8.70 17.82
N TYR A 123 -0.99 7.55 18.50
CA TYR A 123 -2.15 6.89 19.10
C TYR A 123 -1.87 6.51 20.55
#